data_AF-A0AA43HHU5-F1
#
_entry.id   AF-A0AA43HHU5-F1
#
_cell.length_a   1.000
_cell.length_b   1.000
_cell.length_c   1.000
_cell.angle_alpha   90.00
_cell.angle_beta   90.00
_cell.angle_gamma   90.00
#
_symmetry.space_group_name_H-M   'P 1'
#
loop_
_entity.id
_entity.type
_entity.pdbx_description
1 polymer ?
#
loop_
_entity_poly.entity_id
_entity_poly.type
_entity_poly.pdbx_seq_one_letter_code
_entity_poly.pdbx_strand_id
1 'polypeptide(L)'
;MNQADKQYCQSCGMPLRFDVEEYMGTNSDHSRSDEYCYYCLKDGDYTVDIPMSEMVDIWVKYTDKYNWYSHTNYTPQELRTLLNKRLPTLKRWRQKEETESLHYKAVNRIKVHIDKNLFAALTPEQLAARANLSFFHFRKVFRNTTGENIGTYIQRLRLEYVAHLLIATDQSISDIQQQTNYETKFSLAKAFKKHFGVSMSNYRTKYQLVNASKISDNLPKLEIRRINTLNAICLDVNGAFKNAHSYQAIWKQLKHYKEKHLVKTNSHFISISQDNPQVTLPDLRRLYIGFITNEYAMPEGKFTLQEISGGMYAVFTHKGSYSQLPNLYKTIHEQWLPHSRYTQKHPLSFEVYLNTPDEVAEENLITEIYIPIDNK
;
A
#
# COMPACT_ATOMS: atom_id res chain seq x y z
N MET A 1 -10.75 -37.25 32.14
CA MET A 1 -9.87 -36.05 32.20
C MET A 1 -10.67 -34.86 31.72
N ASN A 2 -10.95 -33.89 32.60
CA ASN A 2 -11.77 -32.72 32.30
C ASN A 2 -11.20 -31.92 31.12
N GLN A 3 -12.09 -31.43 30.25
CA GLN A 3 -11.81 -30.60 29.07
C GLN A 3 -11.23 -29.20 29.41
N ALA A 4 -10.98 -28.89 30.68
CA ALA A 4 -10.80 -27.53 31.16
C ALA A 4 -9.38 -26.93 31.04
N ASP A 5 -8.31 -27.71 30.81
CA ASP A 5 -6.94 -27.17 30.73
C ASP A 5 -6.07 -27.87 29.67
N LYS A 6 -6.58 -28.10 28.45
CA LYS A 6 -5.69 -28.50 27.34
C LYS A 6 -4.90 -27.28 26.87
N GLN A 7 -3.67 -27.12 27.38
CA GLN A 7 -2.73 -26.16 26.81
C GLN A 7 -2.22 -26.67 25.46
N TYR A 8 -2.27 -25.80 24.46
CA TYR A 8 -1.80 -26.09 23.11
C TYR A 8 -0.46 -25.41 22.89
N CYS A 9 0.40 -26.06 22.09
CA CYS A 9 1.63 -25.46 21.59
C CYS A 9 1.29 -24.13 20.92
N GLN A 10 1.91 -23.04 21.39
CA GLN A 10 1.67 -21.67 20.93
C GLN A 10 2.25 -21.37 19.53
N SER A 11 2.73 -22.40 18.84
CA SER A 11 3.14 -22.39 17.43
C SER A 11 2.24 -23.28 16.60
N CYS A 12 2.23 -24.60 16.83
CA CYS A 12 1.55 -25.55 15.95
C CYS A 12 0.13 -25.92 16.37
N GLY A 13 -0.34 -25.49 17.54
CA GLY A 13 -1.70 -25.77 18.00
C GLY A 13 -1.98 -27.23 18.38
N MET A 14 -0.94 -28.09 18.42
CA MET A 14 -0.99 -29.43 18.99
C MET A 14 -1.11 -29.36 20.52
N PRO A 15 -1.91 -30.21 21.17
CA PRO A 15 -1.93 -30.27 22.64
C PRO A 15 -0.55 -30.64 23.20
N LEU A 16 -0.14 -29.95 24.26
CA LEU A 16 1.10 -30.24 24.98
C LEU A 16 0.91 -31.43 25.91
N ARG A 17 1.96 -32.26 26.01
CA ARG A 17 2.01 -33.47 26.84
C ARG A 17 3.04 -33.26 27.95
N PHE A 18 2.61 -32.61 29.02
CA PHE A 18 3.46 -32.33 30.18
C PHE A 18 3.92 -33.59 30.92
N ASP A 19 3.29 -34.73 30.65
CA ASP A 19 3.69 -36.05 31.13
C ASP A 19 4.89 -36.65 30.38
N VAL A 20 5.29 -36.07 29.25
CA VAL A 20 6.42 -36.54 28.43
C VAL A 20 7.37 -35.39 28.14
N GLU A 21 8.44 -35.29 28.92
CA GLU A 21 9.37 -34.16 28.89
C GLU A 21 10.06 -33.97 27.52
N GLU A 22 10.37 -35.08 26.83
CA GLU A 22 10.97 -35.09 25.49
C GLU A 22 10.09 -34.42 24.41
N TYR A 23 8.79 -34.26 24.67
CA TYR A 23 7.86 -33.64 23.71
C TYR A 23 7.74 -32.12 23.89
N MET A 24 8.39 -31.56 24.89
CA MET A 24 8.42 -30.13 25.17
C MET A 24 9.59 -29.46 24.47
N GLY A 25 9.42 -28.20 24.06
CA GLY A 25 10.49 -27.40 23.48
C GLY A 25 11.52 -26.96 24.52
N THR A 26 12.63 -26.39 24.06
CA THR A 26 13.65 -25.78 24.94
C THR A 26 13.77 -24.29 24.72
N ASN A 27 13.85 -23.52 25.81
CA ASN A 27 14.03 -22.06 25.83
C ASN A 27 15.53 -21.71 25.61
N SER A 28 15.85 -20.42 25.47
CA SER A 28 17.23 -19.97 25.19
C SER A 28 18.22 -20.19 26.33
N ASP A 29 17.72 -20.37 27.56
CA ASP A 29 18.48 -20.80 28.73
C ASP A 29 18.55 -22.33 28.87
N HIS A 30 18.14 -23.06 27.84
CA HIS A 30 17.98 -24.52 27.78
C HIS A 30 16.96 -25.10 28.76
N SER A 31 16.18 -24.27 29.46
CA SER A 31 15.07 -24.75 30.29
C SER A 31 13.93 -25.31 29.42
N ARG A 32 13.11 -26.18 30.02
CA ARG A 32 11.93 -26.73 29.36
C ARG A 32 10.91 -25.63 29.08
N SER A 33 10.34 -25.62 27.88
CA SER A 33 9.25 -24.72 27.51
C SER A 33 7.90 -25.31 27.93
N ASP A 34 7.08 -24.54 28.65
CA ASP A 34 5.71 -24.92 28.97
C ASP A 34 4.69 -24.49 27.90
N GLU A 35 5.15 -23.79 26.84
CA GLU A 35 4.28 -23.19 25.83
C GLU A 35 4.46 -23.78 24.42
N TYR A 36 5.58 -24.45 24.16
CA TYR A 36 5.94 -24.93 22.83
C TYR A 36 6.36 -26.40 22.87
N CYS A 37 6.05 -27.14 21.80
CA CYS A 37 6.52 -28.52 21.64
C CYS A 37 7.92 -28.57 21.02
N TYR A 38 8.59 -29.72 21.18
CA TYR A 38 9.95 -29.94 20.69
C TYR A 38 10.13 -29.77 19.17
N TYR A 39 9.06 -29.98 18.40
CA TYR A 39 9.07 -29.74 16.96
C TYR A 39 9.02 -28.26 16.57
N CYS A 40 8.68 -27.37 17.50
CA CYS A 40 8.44 -25.96 17.22
C CYS A 40 9.49 -25.03 17.83
N LEU A 41 10.06 -25.37 18.98
CA LEU A 41 11.01 -24.52 19.69
C LEU A 41 12.17 -25.35 20.21
N LYS A 42 13.39 -24.96 19.84
CA LYS A 42 14.62 -25.57 20.32
C LYS A 42 15.64 -24.46 20.61
N ASP A 43 16.14 -24.47 21.84
CA ASP A 43 17.16 -23.54 22.37
C ASP A 43 16.74 -22.07 22.17
N GLY A 44 15.44 -21.79 22.29
CA GLY A 44 14.85 -20.46 22.09
C GLY A 44 14.54 -20.09 20.64
N ASP A 45 14.95 -20.91 19.67
CA ASP A 45 14.71 -20.66 18.24
C ASP A 45 13.56 -21.51 17.70
N TYR A 46 12.75 -20.90 16.83
CA TYR A 46 11.73 -21.64 16.09
C TYR A 46 12.41 -22.54 15.06
N THR A 47 12.21 -23.85 15.20
CA THR A 47 12.79 -24.89 14.34
C THR A 47 12.20 -24.93 12.94
N VAL A 48 11.04 -24.33 12.72
CA VAL A 48 10.30 -24.35 11.45
C VAL A 48 9.79 -22.94 11.15
N ASP A 49 10.18 -22.32 10.04
CA ASP A 49 9.62 -21.05 9.52
C ASP A 49 8.82 -21.29 8.22
N ILE A 50 7.56 -21.69 8.40
CA ILE A 50 6.61 -21.94 7.30
C ILE A 50 5.40 -20.99 7.42
N PRO A 51 4.64 -20.76 6.34
CA PRO A 51 3.34 -20.09 6.40
C PRO A 51 2.36 -20.84 7.29
N MET A 52 1.40 -20.11 7.88
CA MET A 52 0.35 -20.71 8.72
C MET A 52 -0.45 -21.76 7.95
N SER A 53 -0.76 -21.51 6.68
CA SER A 53 -1.47 -22.46 5.81
C SER A 53 -0.72 -23.78 5.66
N GLU A 54 0.60 -23.73 5.50
CA GLU A 54 1.44 -24.93 5.42
C GLU A 54 1.45 -25.68 6.76
N MET A 55 1.44 -24.96 7.89
CA MET A 55 1.29 -25.60 9.20
C MET A 55 -0.06 -26.30 9.36
N VAL A 56 -1.15 -25.71 8.84
CA VAL A 56 -2.45 -26.40 8.77
C VAL A 56 -2.35 -27.64 7.89
N ASP A 57 -1.73 -27.55 6.72
CA ASP A 57 -1.61 -28.66 5.78
C ASP A 57 -0.80 -29.82 6.35
N ILE A 58 0.28 -29.55 7.10
CA ILE A 58 1.05 -30.56 7.82
C ILE A 58 0.13 -31.32 8.79
N TRP A 59 -0.65 -30.64 9.60
CA TRP A 59 -1.53 -31.31 10.56
C TRP A 59 -2.68 -32.05 9.90
N VAL A 60 -3.26 -31.50 8.84
CA VAL A 60 -4.30 -32.17 8.06
C VAL A 60 -3.75 -33.45 7.42
N LYS A 61 -2.51 -33.44 6.91
CA LYS A 61 -1.82 -34.62 6.40
C LYS A 61 -1.56 -35.67 7.49
N TYR A 62 -1.34 -35.24 8.73
CA TYR A 62 -1.08 -36.11 9.89
C TYR A 62 -2.24 -36.12 10.90
N THR A 63 -3.48 -36.12 10.40
CA THR A 63 -4.70 -36.06 11.24
C THR A 63 -4.73 -37.18 12.29
N ASP A 64 -4.34 -38.40 11.93
CA ASP A 64 -4.31 -39.55 12.86
C ASP A 64 -3.36 -39.30 14.04
N LYS A 65 -2.18 -38.72 13.79
CA LYS A 65 -1.24 -38.36 14.85
C LYS A 65 -1.82 -37.27 15.74
N TYR A 66 -2.41 -36.24 15.14
CA TYR A 66 -3.07 -35.17 15.91
C TYR A 66 -4.19 -35.73 16.81
N ASN A 67 -5.02 -36.62 16.27
CA ASN A 67 -6.09 -37.30 17.00
C ASN A 67 -5.54 -38.16 18.15
N TRP A 68 -4.45 -38.88 17.91
CA TRP A 68 -3.75 -39.65 18.94
C TRP A 68 -3.24 -38.76 20.08
N TYR A 69 -2.55 -37.65 19.77
CA TYR A 69 -2.06 -36.72 20.78
C TYR A 69 -3.19 -36.01 21.56
N SER A 70 -4.28 -35.67 20.87
CA SER A 70 -5.36 -34.85 21.43
C SER A 70 -6.52 -35.64 22.00
N HIS A 71 -6.51 -36.97 21.85
CA HIS A 71 -7.63 -37.86 22.18
C HIS A 71 -8.92 -37.39 21.53
N THR A 72 -8.87 -37.10 20.22
CA THR A 72 -10.01 -36.71 19.39
C THR A 72 -10.18 -37.65 18.21
N ASN A 73 -11.25 -37.46 17.44
CA ASN A 73 -11.51 -38.23 16.22
C ASN A 73 -11.95 -37.29 15.09
N TYR A 74 -11.17 -36.23 14.85
CA TYR A 74 -11.46 -35.29 13.76
C TYR A 74 -11.19 -35.97 12.42
N THR A 75 -12.06 -35.70 11.46
CA THR A 75 -11.73 -35.85 10.04
C THR A 75 -10.71 -34.79 9.62
N PRO A 76 -9.97 -34.99 8.51
CA PRO A 76 -9.03 -33.99 8.00
C PRO A 76 -9.68 -32.62 7.74
N GLN A 77 -10.94 -32.59 7.31
CA GLN A 77 -11.68 -31.35 7.06
C GLN A 77 -12.08 -30.63 8.36
N GLU A 78 -12.52 -31.38 9.38
CA GLU A 78 -12.83 -30.80 10.69
C GLU A 78 -11.58 -30.23 11.36
N LEU A 79 -10.45 -30.95 11.26
CA LEU A 79 -9.17 -30.49 11.79
C LEU A 79 -8.71 -29.21 11.08
N ARG A 80 -8.86 -29.13 9.75
CA ARG A 80 -8.56 -27.91 8.98
C ARG A 80 -9.36 -26.72 9.48
N THR A 81 -10.68 -26.88 9.64
CA THR A 81 -11.57 -25.82 10.14
C THR A 81 -11.17 -25.37 11.55
N LEU A 82 -10.86 -26.33 12.43
CA LEU A 82 -10.40 -26.05 13.80
C LEU A 82 -9.09 -25.25 13.82
N LEU A 83 -8.09 -25.70 13.05
CA LEU A 83 -6.77 -25.07 13.02
C LEU A 83 -6.81 -23.68 12.37
N ASN A 84 -7.60 -23.49 11.31
CA ASN A 84 -7.83 -22.16 10.72
C ASN A 84 -8.42 -21.17 11.73
N LYS A 85 -9.22 -21.65 12.70
CA LYS A 85 -9.74 -20.81 13.80
C LYS A 85 -8.72 -20.61 14.92
N ARG A 86 -7.92 -21.64 15.26
CA ARG A 86 -7.01 -21.62 16.41
C ARG A 86 -5.66 -20.97 16.12
N LEU A 87 -4.99 -21.34 15.04
CA LEU A 87 -3.61 -20.87 14.78
C LEU A 87 -3.48 -19.34 14.81
N PRO A 88 -4.40 -18.55 14.22
CA PRO A 88 -4.34 -17.08 14.32
C PRO A 88 -4.32 -16.53 15.74
N THR A 89 -4.83 -17.27 16.73
CA THR A 89 -4.88 -16.83 18.13
C THR A 89 -3.65 -17.25 18.95
N LEU A 90 -2.71 -18.02 18.41
CA LEU A 90 -1.53 -18.46 19.15
C LEU A 90 -0.41 -17.40 19.14
N LYS A 91 0.46 -17.40 20.17
CA LYS A 91 1.48 -16.36 20.34
C LYS A 91 2.39 -16.18 19.13
N ARG A 92 2.90 -17.26 18.53
CA ARG A 92 3.79 -17.19 17.36
C ARG A 92 3.16 -16.41 16.21
N TRP A 93 1.89 -16.68 15.92
CA TRP A 93 1.20 -16.11 14.77
C TRP A 93 0.74 -14.67 15.03
N ARG A 94 0.24 -14.39 16.24
CA ARG A 94 -0.05 -13.02 16.68
C ARG A 94 1.20 -12.14 16.63
N GLN A 95 2.32 -12.61 17.17
CA GLN A 95 3.59 -11.88 17.14
C GLN A 95 4.05 -11.61 15.70
N LYS A 96 3.92 -12.59 14.80
CA LYS A 96 4.28 -12.42 13.38
C LYS A 96 3.41 -11.35 12.71
N GLU A 97 2.10 -11.39 12.93
CA GLU A 97 1.15 -10.39 12.41
C GLU A 97 1.41 -8.98 12.98
N GLU A 98 1.66 -8.88 14.28
CA GLU A 98 2.02 -7.61 14.94
C GLU A 98 3.32 -7.04 14.37
N THR A 99 4.34 -7.88 14.21
CA THR A 99 5.64 -7.49 13.62
C THR A 99 5.47 -7.02 12.18
N GLU A 100 4.69 -7.73 11.37
CA GLU A 100 4.37 -7.33 10.00
C GLU A 100 3.61 -6.00 9.95
N SER A 101 2.65 -5.78 10.85
CA SER A 101 1.92 -4.52 10.97
C SER A 101 2.86 -3.36 11.33
N LEU A 102 3.76 -3.54 12.30
CA LEU A 102 4.75 -2.54 12.69
C LEU A 102 5.71 -2.20 11.54
N HIS A 103 6.23 -3.22 10.86
CA HIS A 103 7.08 -3.04 9.68
C HIS A 103 6.36 -2.29 8.56
N TYR A 104 5.11 -2.65 8.27
CA TYR A 104 4.30 -1.98 7.26
C TYR A 104 4.08 -0.50 7.61
N LYS A 105 3.73 -0.19 8.86
CA LYS A 105 3.59 1.19 9.35
C LYS A 105 4.90 1.96 9.27
N ALA A 106 6.03 1.33 9.62
CA ALA A 106 7.35 1.95 9.50
C ALA A 106 7.68 2.30 8.04
N VAL A 107 7.49 1.36 7.10
CA VAL A 107 7.72 1.60 5.67
C VAL A 107 6.82 2.69 5.12
N ASN A 108 5.54 2.73 5.46
CA ASN A 108 4.65 3.78 4.98
C ASN A 108 5.00 5.17 5.52
N ARG A 109 5.43 5.28 6.79
CA ARG A 109 5.96 6.56 7.32
C ARG A 109 7.20 7.01 6.55
N ILE A 110 8.06 6.08 6.15
CA ILE A 110 9.22 6.37 5.31
C ILE A 110 8.80 6.80 3.90
N LYS A 111 7.83 6.14 3.26
CA LYS A 111 7.29 6.55 1.95
C LYS A 111 6.77 7.98 1.99
N VAL A 112 5.93 8.33 2.97
CA VAL A 112 5.42 9.70 3.17
C VAL A 112 6.56 10.70 3.37
N HIS A 113 7.61 10.33 4.11
CA HIS A 113 8.78 11.18 4.29
C HIS A 113 9.55 11.41 2.99
N ILE A 114 9.74 10.36 2.18
CA ILE A 114 10.38 10.45 0.86
C ILE A 114 9.56 11.36 -0.06
N ASP A 115 8.24 11.21 -0.10
CA ASP A 115 7.37 12.03 -0.96
C ASP A 115 7.48 13.52 -0.62
N LYS A 116 7.52 13.86 0.68
CA LYS A 116 7.68 15.25 1.14
C LYS A 116 9.09 15.81 0.95
N ASN A 117 10.12 14.97 0.74
CA ASN A 117 11.52 15.36 0.75
C ASN A 117 12.30 14.75 -0.43
N LEU A 118 11.65 14.55 -1.57
CA LEU A 118 12.15 13.70 -2.67
C LEU A 118 13.57 14.05 -3.12
N PHE A 119 13.91 15.34 -3.18
CA PHE A 119 15.22 15.83 -3.62
C PHE A 119 16.16 16.25 -2.48
N ALA A 120 15.78 16.02 -1.22
CA ALA A 120 16.68 16.19 -0.09
C ALA A 120 17.71 15.05 -0.01
N ALA A 121 18.69 15.20 0.89
CA ALA A 121 19.60 14.12 1.25
C ALA A 121 18.80 13.01 1.98
N LEU A 122 18.65 11.86 1.32
CA LEU A 122 17.90 10.70 1.81
C LEU A 122 18.82 9.48 1.84
N THR A 123 19.73 9.39 2.82
CA THR A 123 20.59 8.20 2.91
C THR A 123 19.84 7.02 3.52
N PRO A 124 20.09 5.77 3.09
CA PRO A 124 19.40 4.62 3.66
C PRO A 124 19.65 4.45 5.17
N GLU A 125 20.77 4.93 5.70
CA GLU A 125 21.09 4.95 7.14
C GLU A 125 20.15 5.90 7.91
N GLN A 126 19.93 7.11 7.39
CA GLN A 126 18.99 8.07 7.98
C GLN A 126 17.55 7.53 7.97
N LEU A 127 17.16 6.87 6.88
CA LEU A 127 15.84 6.26 6.75
C LEU A 127 15.67 5.04 7.67
N ALA A 128 16.71 4.23 7.85
CA ALA A 128 16.70 3.12 8.80
C ALA A 128 16.56 3.60 10.25
N ALA A 129 17.33 4.63 10.63
CA ALA A 129 17.21 5.27 11.94
C ALA A 129 15.80 5.84 12.17
N ARG A 130 15.23 6.54 11.18
CA ARG A 130 13.85 7.06 11.24
C ARG A 130 12.79 5.95 11.35
N ALA A 131 13.08 4.77 10.80
CA ALA A 131 12.21 3.60 10.91
C ALA A 131 12.36 2.85 12.24
N ASN A 132 13.33 3.20 13.08
CA ASN A 132 13.75 2.45 14.28
C ASN A 132 14.15 0.99 13.95
N LEU A 133 14.84 0.78 12.82
CA LEU A 133 15.32 -0.52 12.40
C LEU A 133 16.83 -0.46 12.12
N SER A 134 17.54 -1.57 12.34
CA SER A 134 18.92 -1.67 11.88
C SER A 134 19.00 -1.53 10.36
N PHE A 135 20.12 -1.06 9.83
CA PHE A 135 20.31 -0.81 8.40
C PHE A 135 19.96 -2.03 7.52
N PHE A 136 20.48 -3.20 7.85
CA PHE A 136 20.24 -4.43 7.08
C PHE A 136 18.79 -4.89 7.17
N HIS A 137 18.20 -4.82 8.37
CA HIS A 137 16.80 -5.21 8.57
C HIS A 137 15.84 -4.25 7.86
N PHE A 138 16.09 -2.94 7.94
CA PHE A 138 15.33 -1.92 7.21
C PHE A 138 15.29 -2.20 5.70
N ARG A 139 16.46 -2.48 5.09
CA ARG A 139 16.52 -2.77 3.65
C ARG A 139 15.69 -4.00 3.27
N LYS A 140 15.75 -5.06 4.09
CA LYS A 140 14.95 -6.28 3.89
C LYS A 140 13.46 -6.00 4.05
N VAL A 141 13.08 -5.33 5.13
CA VAL A 141 11.69 -4.94 5.43
C VAL A 141 11.10 -4.05 4.34
N PHE A 142 11.85 -3.03 3.90
CA PHE A 142 11.40 -2.12 2.84
C PHE A 142 11.16 -2.88 1.54
N ARG A 143 12.13 -3.68 1.09
CA ARG A 143 12.00 -4.49 -0.13
C ARG A 143 10.84 -5.48 -0.07
N ASN A 144 10.68 -6.17 1.06
CA ASN A 144 9.57 -7.12 1.23
C ASN A 144 8.20 -6.42 1.22
N THR A 145 8.14 -5.15 1.63
CA THR A 145 6.89 -4.38 1.68
C THR A 145 6.57 -3.74 0.33
N THR A 146 7.56 -3.14 -0.34
CA THR A 146 7.38 -2.33 -1.56
C THR A 146 7.71 -3.06 -2.86
N GLY A 147 8.38 -4.22 -2.78
CA GLY A 147 8.93 -4.91 -3.93
C GLY A 147 10.25 -4.31 -4.46
N GLU A 148 10.69 -3.15 -3.95
CA GLU A 148 11.85 -2.43 -4.46
C GLU A 148 12.92 -2.20 -3.38
N ASN A 149 14.20 -2.18 -3.78
CA ASN A 149 15.24 -1.67 -2.91
C ASN A 149 15.06 -0.17 -2.70
N ILE A 150 15.30 0.33 -1.47
CA ILE A 150 15.09 1.74 -1.11
C ILE A 150 15.76 2.76 -2.06
N GLY A 151 17.02 2.51 -2.45
CA GLY A 151 17.73 3.40 -3.38
C GLY A 151 17.11 3.41 -4.78
N THR A 152 16.69 2.25 -5.28
CA THR A 152 15.99 2.12 -6.57
C THR A 152 14.65 2.83 -6.53
N TYR A 153 13.90 2.67 -5.44
CA TYR A 153 12.62 3.33 -5.21
C TYR A 153 12.75 4.86 -5.26
N ILE A 154 13.66 5.44 -4.48
CA ILE A 154 13.90 6.90 -4.45
C ILE A 154 14.35 7.39 -5.84
N GLN A 155 15.28 6.68 -6.46
CA GLN A 155 15.81 7.05 -7.78
C GLN A 155 14.73 7.02 -8.87
N ARG A 156 13.82 6.04 -8.82
CA ARG A 156 12.67 5.96 -9.71
C ARG A 156 11.75 7.15 -9.51
N LEU A 157 11.31 7.42 -8.28
CA LEU A 157 10.41 8.55 -7.99
C LEU A 157 11.00 9.89 -8.44
N ARG A 158 12.30 10.12 -8.25
CA ARG A 158 13.00 11.32 -8.74
C ARG A 158 12.91 11.47 -10.26
N LEU A 159 13.14 10.39 -11.00
CA LEU A 159 13.12 10.43 -12.47
C LEU A 159 11.70 10.50 -13.02
N GLU A 160 10.74 9.84 -12.37
CA GLU A 160 9.31 9.97 -12.69
C GLU A 160 8.80 11.39 -12.44
N TYR A 161 9.24 12.06 -11.38
CA TYR A 161 8.95 13.48 -11.15
C TYR A 161 9.56 14.38 -12.22
N VAL A 162 10.80 14.13 -12.64
CA VAL A 162 11.42 14.85 -13.77
C VAL A 162 10.61 14.63 -15.07
N ALA A 163 10.18 13.40 -15.35
CA ALA A 163 9.33 13.11 -16.49
C ALA A 163 7.99 13.85 -16.41
N HIS A 164 7.39 13.94 -15.23
CA HIS A 164 6.19 14.77 -15.00
C HIS A 164 6.45 16.23 -15.36
N LEU A 165 7.53 16.84 -14.88
CA LEU A 165 7.87 18.24 -15.22
C LEU A 165 8.10 18.44 -16.72
N LEU A 166 8.71 17.46 -17.41
CA LEU A 166 8.91 17.51 -18.86
C LEU A 166 7.60 17.49 -19.66
N ILE A 167 6.55 16.85 -19.12
CA ILE A 167 5.22 16.75 -19.74
C ILE A 167 4.34 17.94 -19.36
N ALA A 168 4.34 18.31 -18.08
CA ALA A 168 3.37 19.25 -17.50
C ALA A 168 3.77 20.73 -17.63
N THR A 169 5.04 21.02 -17.95
CA THR A 169 5.57 22.39 -17.96
C THR A 169 6.52 22.64 -19.14
N ASP A 170 6.68 23.93 -19.48
CA ASP A 170 7.65 24.38 -20.49
C ASP A 170 9.03 24.74 -19.91
N GLN A 171 9.27 24.40 -18.63
CA GLN A 171 10.53 24.69 -17.95
C GLN A 171 11.73 24.18 -18.75
N SER A 172 12.85 24.92 -18.76
CA SER A 172 14.03 24.43 -19.46
C SER A 172 14.62 23.21 -18.73
N ILE A 173 15.40 22.39 -19.43
CA ILE A 173 16.15 21.28 -18.79
C ILE A 173 17.07 21.83 -17.68
N SER A 174 17.49 23.09 -17.78
CA SER A 174 18.28 23.79 -16.75
C SER A 174 17.48 24.00 -15.48
N ASP A 175 16.27 24.54 -15.60
CA ASP A 175 15.42 24.88 -14.46
C ASP A 175 14.95 23.62 -13.75
N ILE A 176 14.65 22.57 -14.51
CA ILE A 176 14.33 21.25 -13.96
C ILE A 176 15.52 20.69 -13.19
N GLN A 177 16.74 20.74 -13.75
CA GLN A 177 17.92 20.24 -13.05
C GLN A 177 18.16 20.95 -11.72
N GLN A 178 17.96 22.27 -11.64
CA GLN A 178 18.09 23.06 -10.41
C GLN A 178 17.11 22.66 -9.30
N GLN A 179 15.97 22.05 -9.65
CA GLN A 179 15.00 21.53 -8.69
C GLN A 179 15.33 20.10 -8.21
N THR A 180 16.36 19.47 -8.78
CA THR A 180 16.77 18.12 -8.43
C THR A 180 18.09 18.11 -7.65
N ASN A 181 18.45 16.94 -7.12
CA ASN A 181 19.73 16.73 -6.47
C ASN A 181 20.87 16.36 -7.45
N TYR A 182 20.67 16.55 -8.76
CA TYR A 182 21.71 16.34 -9.76
C TYR A 182 22.54 17.61 -9.95
N GLU A 183 23.86 17.50 -9.76
CA GLU A 183 24.79 18.64 -9.88
C GLU A 183 24.92 19.17 -11.31
N THR A 184 24.77 18.30 -12.31
CA THR A 184 24.97 18.66 -13.72
C THR A 184 23.86 18.15 -14.62
N LYS A 185 23.54 18.90 -15.68
CA LYS A 185 22.63 18.48 -16.76
C LYS A 185 23.01 17.13 -17.36
N PHE A 186 24.31 16.86 -17.48
CA PHE A 186 24.82 15.60 -18.04
C PHE A 186 24.47 14.41 -17.14
N SER A 187 24.65 14.53 -15.82
CA SER A 187 24.32 13.47 -14.87
C SER A 187 22.82 13.14 -14.85
N LEU A 188 21.97 14.18 -14.86
CA LEU A 188 20.52 14.02 -14.97
C LEU A 188 20.12 13.36 -16.30
N ALA A 189 20.64 13.85 -17.42
CA ALA A 189 20.35 13.30 -18.75
C ALA A 189 20.75 11.83 -18.88
N LYS A 190 21.91 11.46 -18.35
CA LYS A 190 22.40 10.07 -18.34
C LYS A 190 21.49 9.17 -17.52
N ALA A 191 21.11 9.59 -16.31
CA ALA A 191 20.21 8.83 -15.45
C ALA A 191 18.80 8.69 -16.08
N PHE A 192 18.27 9.79 -16.62
CA PHE A 192 16.97 9.80 -17.30
C PHE A 192 16.95 8.86 -18.51
N LYS A 193 17.96 8.96 -19.40
CA LYS A 193 18.06 8.08 -20.58
C LYS A 193 18.22 6.61 -20.19
N LYS A 194 18.94 6.31 -19.11
CA LYS A 194 19.06 4.94 -18.59
C LYS A 194 17.71 4.40 -18.11
N HIS A 195 16.87 5.24 -17.52
CA HIS A 195 15.59 4.84 -16.95
C HIS A 195 14.47 4.74 -18.00
N PHE A 196 14.34 5.75 -18.86
CA PHE A 196 13.25 5.83 -19.87
C PHE A 196 13.65 5.37 -21.27
N GLY A 197 14.93 5.04 -21.51
CA GLY A 197 15.44 4.62 -22.82
C GLY A 197 15.62 5.75 -23.84
N VAL A 198 15.09 6.94 -23.59
CA VAL A 198 15.13 8.11 -24.49
C VAL A 198 15.69 9.36 -23.80
N SER A 199 16.17 10.33 -24.57
CA SER A 199 16.63 11.61 -24.02
C SER A 199 15.45 12.43 -23.48
N MET A 200 15.72 13.35 -22.54
CA MET A 200 14.70 14.27 -22.00
C MET A 200 14.05 15.12 -23.09
N SER A 201 14.82 15.61 -24.08
CA SER A 201 14.29 16.38 -25.20
C SER A 201 13.34 15.54 -26.05
N ASN A 202 13.73 14.32 -26.43
CA ASN A 202 12.88 13.43 -27.21
C ASN A 202 11.63 13.01 -26.43
N TYR A 203 11.77 12.82 -25.12
CA TYR A 203 10.65 12.53 -24.23
C TYR A 203 9.63 13.69 -24.26
N ARG A 204 10.08 14.93 -24.07
CA ARG A 204 9.21 16.12 -24.17
C ARG A 204 8.51 16.21 -25.52
N THR A 205 9.25 16.13 -26.62
CA THR A 205 8.68 16.23 -27.98
C THR A 205 7.61 15.16 -28.23
N LYS A 206 7.83 13.92 -27.77
CA LYS A 206 6.86 12.83 -27.90
C LYS A 206 5.52 13.20 -27.27
N TYR A 207 5.51 13.74 -26.06
CA TYR A 207 4.26 14.07 -25.35
C TYR A 207 3.62 15.38 -25.82
N GLN A 208 4.42 16.35 -26.31
CA GLN A 208 3.87 17.54 -26.97
C GLN A 208 3.04 17.18 -28.22
N LEU A 209 3.48 16.19 -29.00
CA LEU A 209 2.73 15.72 -30.17
C LEU A 209 1.40 15.04 -29.82
N VAL A 210 1.37 14.28 -28.71
CA VAL A 210 0.12 13.66 -28.21
C VAL A 210 -0.88 14.75 -27.80
N ASN A 211 -0.38 15.81 -27.16
CA ASN A 211 -1.17 16.92 -26.63
C ASN A 211 -1.68 17.91 -27.70
N ALA A 212 -1.22 17.81 -28.94
CA ALA A 212 -1.66 18.67 -30.06
C ALA A 212 -3.04 18.28 -30.64
N SER A 213 -3.67 17.25 -30.09
CA SER A 213 -5.00 16.78 -30.51
C SER A 213 -6.09 17.79 -30.12
N LYS A 214 -7.13 17.94 -30.96
CA LYS A 214 -8.26 18.85 -30.70
C LYS A 214 -8.92 18.56 -29.34
N ILE A 215 -9.30 19.63 -28.65
CA ILE A 215 -10.13 19.58 -27.43
C ILE A 215 -11.45 18.88 -27.77
N SER A 216 -11.84 17.85 -27.01
CA SER A 216 -13.17 17.26 -27.09
C SER A 216 -14.22 18.28 -26.64
N ASP A 217 -15.28 18.42 -27.43
CA ASP A 217 -16.41 19.31 -27.11
C ASP A 217 -17.17 18.87 -25.83
N ASN A 218 -16.93 17.65 -25.33
CA ASN A 218 -17.61 17.06 -24.18
C ASN A 218 -16.70 16.93 -22.95
N LEU A 219 -16.14 18.05 -22.48
CA LEU A 219 -15.50 18.09 -21.17
C LEU A 219 -16.59 18.03 -20.07
N PRO A 220 -16.47 17.15 -19.05
CA PRO A 220 -17.43 17.16 -17.96
C PRO A 220 -17.39 18.47 -17.18
N LYS A 221 -18.36 18.65 -16.28
CA LYS A 221 -18.45 19.84 -15.43
C LYS A 221 -17.11 20.07 -14.73
N LEU A 222 -16.52 21.25 -14.96
CA LEU A 222 -15.22 21.67 -14.45
C LEU A 222 -15.40 22.88 -13.53
N GLU A 223 -14.81 22.81 -12.35
CA GLU A 223 -14.73 23.91 -11.39
C GLU A 223 -13.31 24.08 -10.88
N ILE A 224 -12.89 25.33 -10.68
CA ILE A 224 -11.62 25.64 -10.04
C ILE A 224 -11.91 25.94 -8.57
N ARG A 225 -11.40 25.09 -7.67
CA ARG A 225 -11.67 25.19 -6.22
C ARG A 225 -10.38 25.34 -5.44
N ARG A 226 -10.41 26.21 -4.43
CA ARG A 226 -9.41 26.20 -3.37
C ARG A 226 -9.90 25.27 -2.27
N ILE A 227 -9.09 24.28 -1.88
CA ILE A 227 -9.40 23.39 -0.77
C ILE A 227 -8.40 23.57 0.37
N ASN A 228 -8.88 23.30 1.59
CA ASN A 228 -8.00 23.14 2.75
C ASN A 228 -7.30 21.79 2.69
N THR A 229 -6.25 21.62 3.51
CA THR A 229 -5.62 20.32 3.68
C THR A 229 -6.65 19.29 4.12
N LEU A 230 -6.70 18.16 3.42
CA LEU A 230 -7.58 17.05 3.74
C LEU A 230 -6.77 15.91 4.35
N ASN A 231 -7.40 15.20 5.29
CA ASN A 231 -6.86 13.97 5.84
C ASN A 231 -7.72 12.80 5.35
N ALA A 232 -7.06 11.70 5.00
CA ALA A 232 -7.72 10.47 4.60
C ALA A 232 -7.09 9.29 5.34
N ILE A 233 -7.92 8.36 5.81
CA ILE A 233 -7.44 7.09 6.33
C ILE A 233 -7.55 6.07 5.21
N CYS A 234 -6.42 5.51 4.81
CA CYS A 234 -6.31 4.72 3.59
C CYS A 234 -5.56 3.40 3.80
N LEU A 235 -5.85 2.44 2.93
CA LEU A 235 -5.04 1.27 2.66
C LEU A 235 -4.26 1.48 1.36
N ASP A 236 -2.98 1.07 1.36
CA ASP A 236 -2.22 0.92 0.12
C ASP A 236 -2.76 -0.29 -0.66
N VAL A 237 -3.07 -0.09 -1.93
CA VAL A 237 -3.53 -1.17 -2.80
C VAL A 237 -2.37 -2.11 -3.16
N ASN A 238 -1.12 -1.66 -3.19
CA ASN A 238 0.10 -2.46 -3.38
C ASN A 238 -0.01 -3.57 -4.46
N GLY A 239 -0.53 -3.23 -5.65
CA GLY A 239 -0.71 -4.21 -6.73
C GLY A 239 -1.94 -5.13 -6.60
N ALA A 240 -2.75 -5.01 -5.55
CA ALA A 240 -3.95 -5.83 -5.33
C ALA A 240 -5.01 -5.67 -6.43
N PHE A 241 -4.98 -4.60 -7.22
CA PHE A 241 -5.84 -4.43 -8.41
C PHE A 241 -5.65 -5.55 -9.44
N LYS A 242 -4.51 -6.27 -9.43
CA LYS A 242 -4.26 -7.41 -10.33
C LYS A 242 -5.07 -8.66 -9.95
N ASN A 243 -5.58 -8.72 -8.73
CA ASN A 243 -6.29 -9.88 -8.19
C ASN A 243 -7.64 -9.44 -7.64
N ALA A 244 -8.72 -9.89 -8.28
CA ALA A 244 -10.09 -9.55 -7.90
C ALA A 244 -10.39 -9.88 -6.43
N HIS A 245 -9.91 -11.02 -5.92
CA HIS A 245 -10.10 -11.40 -4.51
C HIS A 245 -9.36 -10.47 -3.56
N SER A 246 -8.11 -10.12 -3.86
CA SER A 246 -7.33 -9.18 -3.04
C SER A 246 -7.97 -7.79 -3.03
N TYR A 247 -8.43 -7.31 -4.19
CA TYR A 247 -9.12 -6.02 -4.28
C TYR A 247 -10.45 -6.02 -3.51
N GLN A 248 -11.25 -7.08 -3.63
CA GLN A 248 -12.48 -7.27 -2.83
C GLN A 248 -12.19 -7.31 -1.33
N ALA A 249 -11.08 -7.93 -0.90
CA ALA A 249 -10.69 -7.98 0.50
C ALA A 249 -10.35 -6.58 1.06
N ILE A 250 -9.78 -5.69 0.25
CA ILE A 250 -9.54 -4.29 0.67
C ILE A 250 -10.88 -3.57 0.88
N TRP A 251 -11.84 -3.71 -0.03
CA TRP A 251 -13.17 -3.10 0.12
C TRP A 251 -13.93 -3.64 1.34
N LYS A 252 -13.84 -4.94 1.63
CA LYS A 252 -14.41 -5.51 2.86
C LYS A 252 -13.79 -4.89 4.13
N GLN A 253 -12.46 -4.71 4.15
CA GLN A 253 -11.79 -4.04 5.26
C GLN A 253 -12.22 -2.57 5.41
N LEU A 254 -12.34 -1.84 4.30
CA LEU A 254 -12.80 -0.45 4.29
C LEU A 254 -14.22 -0.31 4.84
N LYS A 255 -15.16 -1.14 4.37
CA LYS A 255 -16.56 -1.14 4.83
C LYS A 255 -16.62 -1.44 6.33
N HIS A 256 -15.94 -2.50 6.78
CA HIS A 256 -15.88 -2.87 8.19
C HIS A 256 -15.30 -1.75 9.07
N TYR A 257 -14.22 -1.11 8.63
CA TYR A 257 -13.63 0.01 9.37
C TYR A 257 -14.60 1.19 9.46
N LYS A 258 -15.26 1.56 8.35
CA LYS A 258 -16.24 2.65 8.31
C LYS A 258 -17.43 2.36 9.24
N GLU A 259 -17.95 1.14 9.23
CA GLU A 259 -19.03 0.69 10.13
C GLU A 259 -18.63 0.67 11.60
N LYS A 260 -17.36 0.40 11.92
CA LYS A 260 -16.89 0.36 13.31
C LYS A 260 -16.58 1.75 13.86
N HIS A 261 -16.02 2.64 13.03
CA HIS A 261 -15.40 3.88 13.49
C HIS A 261 -16.07 5.16 12.99
N LEU A 262 -16.83 5.12 11.89
CA LEU A 262 -17.27 6.31 11.16
C LEU A 262 -18.77 6.34 10.82
N VAL A 263 -19.59 5.57 11.55
CA VAL A 263 -21.06 5.48 11.31
C VAL A 263 -21.76 6.84 11.36
N LYS A 264 -21.22 7.79 12.14
CA LYS A 264 -21.83 9.11 12.34
C LYS A 264 -21.24 10.21 11.45
N THR A 265 -20.27 9.89 10.59
CA THR A 265 -19.64 10.90 9.74
C THR A 265 -20.20 10.84 8.32
N ASN A 266 -20.42 12.01 7.70
CA ASN A 266 -20.69 12.10 6.26
C ASN A 266 -19.38 11.98 5.48
N SER A 267 -18.62 10.90 5.73
CA SER A 267 -17.31 10.65 5.13
C SER A 267 -17.47 9.96 3.79
N HIS A 268 -17.05 10.63 2.73
CA HIS A 268 -16.97 10.07 1.39
C HIS A 268 -15.78 9.13 1.25
N PHE A 269 -15.92 8.11 0.38
CA PHE A 269 -14.78 7.31 -0.05
C PHE A 269 -13.86 8.15 -0.93
N ILE A 270 -12.56 7.84 -0.88
CA ILE A 270 -11.53 8.50 -1.66
C ILE A 270 -10.56 7.49 -2.26
N SER A 271 -10.10 7.73 -3.48
CA SER A 271 -8.90 7.10 -4.04
C SER A 271 -7.83 8.15 -4.28
N ILE A 272 -6.57 7.83 -3.96
CA ILE A 272 -5.43 8.74 -4.09
C ILE A 272 -4.38 8.07 -4.96
N SER A 273 -4.10 8.62 -6.13
CA SER A 273 -2.98 8.24 -6.98
C SER A 273 -1.82 9.19 -6.70
N GLN A 274 -0.67 8.66 -6.27
CA GLN A 274 0.54 9.48 -6.08
C GLN A 274 1.34 9.71 -7.36
N ASP A 275 1.03 8.96 -8.42
CA ASP A 275 1.86 8.82 -9.60
C ASP A 275 1.12 9.24 -10.87
N ASN A 276 1.89 9.69 -11.86
CA ASN A 276 1.36 10.04 -13.17
C ASN A 276 1.18 8.75 -14.00
N PRO A 277 -0.06 8.38 -14.41
CA PRO A 277 -0.32 7.14 -15.12
C PRO A 277 0.32 7.06 -16.52
N GLN A 278 0.69 8.20 -17.12
CA GLN A 278 1.41 8.27 -18.40
C GLN A 278 2.93 8.02 -18.25
N VAL A 279 3.45 8.07 -17.02
CA VAL A 279 4.88 7.95 -16.69
C VAL A 279 5.16 6.64 -15.97
N THR A 280 4.41 6.36 -14.91
CA THR A 280 4.67 5.25 -13.99
C THR A 280 4.00 3.97 -14.49
N LEU A 281 4.80 2.90 -14.56
CA LEU A 281 4.34 1.57 -14.97
C LEU A 281 3.22 1.08 -14.04
N PRO A 282 2.18 0.39 -14.57
CA PRO A 282 1.03 -0.06 -13.77
C PRO A 282 1.41 -0.74 -12.46
N ASP A 283 2.41 -1.62 -12.51
CA ASP A 283 2.88 -2.43 -11.39
C ASP A 283 3.58 -1.64 -10.27
N LEU A 284 4.00 -0.41 -10.56
CA LEU A 284 4.73 0.45 -9.65
C LEU A 284 3.89 1.63 -9.16
N ARG A 285 2.63 1.74 -9.62
CA ARG A 285 1.71 2.81 -9.23
C ARG A 285 1.26 2.64 -7.78
N ARG A 286 1.38 3.72 -7.04
CA ARG A 286 1.05 3.86 -5.63
C ARG A 286 -0.35 4.44 -5.53
N LEU A 287 -1.31 3.52 -5.39
CA LEU A 287 -2.72 3.83 -5.25
C LEU A 287 -3.16 3.53 -3.82
N TYR A 288 -3.82 4.50 -3.20
CA TYR A 288 -4.44 4.34 -1.89
C TYR A 288 -5.95 4.46 -2.03
N ILE A 289 -6.69 3.64 -1.29
CA ILE A 289 -8.15 3.76 -1.18
C ILE A 289 -8.57 3.85 0.28
N GLY A 290 -9.55 4.68 0.55
CA GLY A 290 -9.86 5.10 1.91
C GLY A 290 -11.13 5.94 2.01
N PHE A 291 -11.18 6.75 3.06
CA PHE A 291 -12.24 7.73 3.27
C PHE A 291 -11.66 9.01 3.86
N ILE A 292 -12.32 10.12 3.54
CA ILE A 292 -11.97 11.43 4.10
C ILE A 292 -12.35 11.46 5.58
N THR A 293 -11.46 12.00 6.41
CA THR A 293 -11.69 12.18 7.85
C THR A 293 -11.33 13.59 8.28
N ASN A 294 -12.17 14.16 9.16
CA ASN A 294 -11.88 15.39 9.88
C ASN A 294 -11.32 15.12 11.29
N GLU A 295 -11.41 13.87 11.75
CA GLU A 295 -10.91 13.46 13.04
C GLU A 295 -9.49 12.92 12.90
N TYR A 296 -8.64 13.29 13.87
CA TYR A 296 -7.34 12.65 14.10
C TYR A 296 -7.56 11.25 14.71
N ALA A 297 -8.29 10.38 14.03
CA ALA A 297 -8.40 8.99 14.41
C ALA A 297 -7.07 8.30 14.11
N MET A 298 -6.50 7.62 15.11
CA MET A 298 -5.29 6.82 14.91
C MET A 298 -5.63 5.57 14.08
N PRO A 299 -5.02 5.38 12.90
CA PRO A 299 -5.32 4.22 12.07
C PRO A 299 -4.98 2.89 12.76
N GLU A 300 -5.95 1.98 12.81
CA GLU A 300 -5.77 0.60 13.28
C GLU A 300 -5.22 -0.31 12.17
N GLY A 301 -4.54 -1.40 12.54
CA GLY A 301 -4.08 -2.42 11.58
C GLY A 301 -3.18 -1.86 10.47
N LYS A 302 -3.48 -2.19 9.21
CA LYS A 302 -2.73 -1.72 8.03
C LYS A 302 -3.21 -0.37 7.49
N PHE A 303 -4.18 0.29 8.13
CA PHE A 303 -4.59 1.62 7.69
C PHE A 303 -3.50 2.65 7.97
N THR A 304 -3.44 3.68 7.14
CA THR A 304 -2.49 4.79 7.25
C THR A 304 -3.19 6.12 7.08
N LEU A 305 -2.67 7.16 7.74
CA LEU A 305 -3.12 8.53 7.54
C LEU A 305 -2.37 9.13 6.36
N GLN A 306 -3.11 9.57 5.35
CA GLN A 306 -2.63 10.28 4.18
C GLN A 306 -3.07 11.73 4.27
N GLU A 307 -2.13 12.65 4.09
CA GLU A 307 -2.39 14.09 4.08
C GLU A 307 -2.37 14.58 2.63
N ILE A 308 -3.46 15.20 2.20
CA ILE A 308 -3.58 15.83 0.88
C ILE A 308 -3.42 17.33 1.08
N SER A 309 -2.38 17.90 0.48
CA SER A 309 -2.04 19.32 0.66
C SER A 309 -3.16 20.22 0.15
N GLY A 310 -3.53 21.22 0.97
CA GLY A 310 -4.42 22.29 0.53
C GLY A 310 -3.82 23.11 -0.60
N GLY A 311 -4.67 23.76 -1.40
CA GLY A 311 -4.25 24.49 -2.59
C GLY A 311 -5.36 24.68 -3.60
N MET A 312 -4.96 25.07 -4.82
CA MET A 312 -5.86 25.20 -5.96
C MET A 312 -5.97 23.86 -6.69
N TYR A 313 -7.19 23.46 -7.00
CA TYR A 313 -7.50 22.22 -7.71
C TYR A 313 -8.47 22.51 -8.86
N ALA A 314 -8.24 21.85 -10.00
CA ALA A 314 -9.27 21.64 -11.00
C ALA A 314 -10.09 20.41 -10.60
N VAL A 315 -11.40 20.60 -10.48
CA VAL A 315 -12.34 19.57 -10.06
C VAL A 315 -13.26 19.23 -11.22
N PHE A 316 -13.20 17.98 -11.67
CA PHE A 316 -14.05 17.44 -12.73
C PHE A 316 -15.12 16.54 -12.12
N THR A 317 -16.39 16.82 -12.36
CA THR A 317 -17.50 15.98 -11.90
C THR A 317 -17.90 15.01 -13.00
N HIS A 318 -17.61 13.73 -12.79
CA HIS A 318 -18.04 12.62 -13.63
C HIS A 318 -19.37 12.06 -13.14
N LYS A 319 -20.31 11.84 -14.07
CA LYS A 319 -21.56 11.13 -13.81
C LYS A 319 -21.60 9.83 -14.62
N GLY A 320 -21.76 8.70 -13.95
CA GLY A 320 -21.84 7.37 -14.57
C GLY A 320 -20.75 6.41 -14.13
N SER A 321 -20.57 5.34 -14.92
CA SER A 321 -19.68 4.22 -14.63
C SER A 321 -18.24 4.62 -14.29
N TYR A 322 -17.65 3.95 -13.29
CA TYR A 322 -16.21 4.06 -13.00
C TYR A 322 -15.32 3.54 -14.14
N SER A 323 -15.84 2.67 -15.02
CA SER A 323 -15.11 2.17 -16.20
C SER A 323 -14.72 3.28 -17.19
N GLN A 324 -15.39 4.43 -17.12
CA GLN A 324 -15.15 5.58 -17.99
C GLN A 324 -14.08 6.54 -17.43
N LEU A 325 -13.72 6.41 -16.14
CA LEU A 325 -12.72 7.28 -15.50
C LEU A 325 -11.36 7.29 -16.22
N PRO A 326 -10.80 6.15 -16.69
CA PRO A 326 -9.54 6.18 -17.44
C PRO A 326 -9.60 7.06 -18.70
N ASN A 327 -10.73 7.06 -19.40
CA ASN A 327 -10.92 7.92 -20.57
C ASN A 327 -11.02 9.40 -20.16
N LEU A 328 -11.67 9.69 -19.03
CA LEU A 328 -11.71 11.06 -18.49
C LEU A 328 -10.31 11.56 -18.11
N TYR A 329 -9.49 10.79 -17.40
CA TYR A 329 -8.09 11.17 -17.13
C TYR A 329 -7.31 11.43 -18.42
N LYS A 330 -7.51 10.58 -19.43
CA LYS A 330 -6.90 10.78 -20.74
C LYS A 330 -7.30 12.14 -21.33
N THR A 331 -8.59 12.47 -21.34
CA THR A 331 -9.08 13.79 -21.79
C THR A 331 -8.50 14.94 -20.97
N ILE A 332 -8.42 14.81 -19.64
CA ILE A 332 -7.86 15.84 -18.76
C ILE A 332 -6.39 16.11 -19.10
N HIS A 333 -5.56 15.06 -19.20
CA HIS A 333 -4.11 15.20 -19.41
C HIS A 333 -3.73 15.51 -20.85
N GLU A 334 -4.41 14.93 -21.84
CA GLU A 334 -4.03 15.05 -23.25
C GLU A 334 -4.74 16.22 -23.96
N GLN A 335 -5.86 16.71 -23.43
CA GLN A 335 -6.66 17.74 -24.10
C GLN A 335 -6.83 19.00 -23.25
N TRP A 336 -7.30 18.87 -21.99
CA TRP A 336 -7.58 20.06 -21.18
C TRP A 336 -6.32 20.73 -20.63
N LEU A 337 -5.47 20.01 -19.89
CA LEU A 337 -4.25 20.56 -19.26
C LEU A 337 -3.34 21.30 -20.25
N PRO A 338 -3.02 20.74 -21.44
CA PRO A 338 -2.15 21.39 -22.42
C PRO A 338 -2.70 22.75 -22.90
N HIS A 339 -4.01 22.86 -23.09
CA HIS A 339 -4.67 24.05 -23.61
C HIS A 339 -5.19 25.01 -22.52
N SER A 340 -5.22 24.58 -21.26
CA SER A 340 -5.63 25.41 -20.13
C SER A 340 -4.54 26.43 -19.76
N ARG A 341 -4.90 27.44 -18.96
CA ARG A 341 -3.94 28.37 -18.33
C ARG A 341 -3.21 27.79 -17.10
N TYR A 342 -3.35 26.49 -16.85
CA TYR A 342 -2.87 25.84 -15.64
C TYR A 342 -1.88 24.73 -15.97
N THR A 343 -0.94 24.49 -15.05
CA THR A 343 -0.09 23.29 -15.06
C THR A 343 -0.47 22.39 -13.89
N GLN A 344 -0.26 21.09 -14.03
CA GLN A 344 -0.43 20.17 -12.90
C GLN A 344 0.79 20.28 -11.97
N LYS A 345 0.54 20.78 -10.77
CA LYS A 345 1.57 21.08 -9.76
C LYS A 345 2.39 19.87 -9.33
N HIS A 346 1.71 18.74 -9.11
CA HIS A 346 2.31 17.49 -8.65
C HIS A 346 1.61 16.31 -9.34
N PRO A 347 2.30 15.17 -9.61
CA PRO A 347 1.68 13.97 -10.17
C PRO A 347 0.45 13.45 -9.43
N LEU A 348 0.32 13.80 -8.15
CA LEU A 348 -0.79 13.38 -7.28
C LEU A 348 -2.13 13.84 -7.87
N SER A 349 -3.09 12.93 -7.92
CA SER A 349 -4.50 13.21 -8.15
C SER A 349 -5.34 12.36 -7.21
N PHE A 350 -6.57 12.78 -6.93
CA PHE A 350 -7.47 11.97 -6.11
C PHE A 350 -8.92 12.07 -6.57
N GLU A 351 -9.70 11.05 -6.25
CA GLU A 351 -11.12 10.93 -6.59
C GLU A 351 -11.93 10.89 -5.31
N VAL A 352 -13.01 11.66 -5.25
CA VAL A 352 -13.99 11.60 -4.17
C VAL A 352 -15.28 11.02 -4.72
N TYR A 353 -15.71 9.89 -4.16
CA TYR A 353 -16.95 9.23 -4.54
C TYR A 353 -18.10 9.78 -3.68
N LEU A 354 -18.95 10.61 -4.28
CA LEU A 354 -20.03 11.31 -3.56
C LEU A 354 -21.22 10.39 -3.25
N ASN A 355 -21.33 9.29 -4.00
CA ASN A 355 -22.22 8.18 -3.74
C ASN A 355 -21.54 6.90 -4.24
N THR A 356 -22.15 5.75 -3.94
CA THR A 356 -21.57 4.42 -4.19
C THR A 356 -22.54 3.50 -4.94
N PRO A 357 -22.04 2.42 -5.54
CA PRO A 357 -22.89 1.42 -6.22
C PRO A 357 -23.86 0.68 -5.29
N ASP A 358 -23.65 0.75 -3.97
CA ASP A 358 -24.59 0.21 -2.99
C ASP A 358 -25.78 1.16 -2.73
N GLU A 359 -25.66 2.44 -3.12
CA GLU A 359 -26.64 3.50 -2.84
C GLU A 359 -27.45 3.88 -4.09
N VAL A 360 -26.83 3.88 -5.27
CA VAL A 360 -27.45 4.34 -6.52
C VAL A 360 -27.10 3.44 -7.70
N ALA A 361 -27.95 3.47 -8.74
CA ALA A 361 -27.67 2.83 -10.03
C ALA A 361 -26.43 3.45 -10.71
N GLU A 362 -25.79 2.67 -11.59
CA GLU A 362 -24.49 2.99 -12.21
C GLU A 362 -24.50 4.34 -12.97
N GLU A 363 -25.58 4.64 -13.68
CA GLU A 363 -25.78 5.88 -14.43
C GLU A 363 -25.92 7.13 -13.53
N ASN A 364 -26.17 6.93 -12.24
CA ASN A 364 -26.33 7.99 -11.23
C ASN A 364 -25.13 8.10 -10.28
N LEU A 365 -24.09 7.29 -10.49
CA LEU A 365 -22.84 7.45 -9.75
C LEU A 365 -22.22 8.82 -10.03
N ILE A 366 -21.73 9.48 -8.97
CA ILE A 366 -21.08 10.79 -9.06
C ILE A 366 -19.70 10.70 -8.43
N THR A 367 -18.68 11.01 -9.23
CA THR A 367 -17.28 11.02 -8.81
C THR A 367 -16.66 12.37 -9.13
N GLU A 368 -16.00 12.98 -8.15
CA GLU A 368 -15.21 14.19 -8.38
C GLU A 368 -13.73 13.85 -8.49
N ILE A 369 -13.07 14.28 -9.56
CA ILE A 369 -11.63 14.12 -9.77
C ILE A 369 -10.94 15.44 -9.47
N TYR A 370 -9.96 15.41 -8.59
CA TYR A 370 -9.18 16.56 -8.13
C TYR A 370 -7.77 16.50 -8.71
N ILE A 371 -7.44 17.49 -9.54
CA ILE A 371 -6.10 17.68 -10.11
C ILE A 371 -5.47 18.93 -9.49
N PRO A 372 -4.34 18.83 -8.77
CA PRO A 372 -3.67 19.98 -8.19
C PRO A 372 -3.07 20.84 -9.30
N ILE A 373 -3.34 22.14 -9.25
CA ILE A 373 -2.95 23.07 -10.32
C ILE A 373 -2.23 24.30 -9.79
N ASP A 374 -1.31 24.83 -10.60
CA ASP A 374 -0.75 26.17 -10.48
C ASP A 374 -1.01 26.94 -11.80
N ASN A 375 -0.94 28.28 -11.76
CA ASN A 375 -1.01 29.10 -12.98
C ASN A 375 0.25 28.89 -13.82
N LYS A 376 0.10 28.85 -15.16
CA LYS A 376 1.21 28.80 -16.11
C LYS A 376 2.08 30.06 -16.06
#